data_AF-A0A3C2DYD9-F1
#
_entry.id   AF-A0A3C2DYD9-F1
#
_cell.length_a   1.000
_cell.length_b   1.000
_cell.length_c   1.000
_cell.angle_alpha   90.00
_cell.angle_beta   90.00
_cell.angle_gamma   90.00
#
_symmetry.space_group_name_H-M   'P 1'
#
loop_
_entity.id
_entity.type
_entity.pdbx_description
1 polymer ?
#
loop_
_entity_poly.entity_id
_entity_poly.type
_entity_poly.pdbx_seq_one_letter_code
_entity_poly.pdbx_strand_id
1 'polypeptide(L)'
;PLRIIAPGRAYRSDSDMTHTPMFHQVEGLVVDKSTHMGHLKGCITEFCRAYFEIADLPLRFRPSFFPFTEPSAEVDIGCSRKNGELKIGAGGDWLEILGCGMVHPKVLEACGINPGTHQGFAFGLGVERIAMLKYGIPDLRTFFEADLRWLHHYGFAALDIPSLVGGLSR
;
A
#
# COMPACT_ATOMS: atom_id res chain seq x y z
N PRO A 1 -0.77 0.19 23.73
CA PRO A 1 -0.77 0.74 22.35
C PRO A 1 -0.64 -0.42 21.37
N LEU A 2 -1.51 -0.51 20.37
CA LEU A 2 -1.48 -1.55 19.34
C LEU A 2 -0.85 -0.97 18.07
N ARG A 3 0.16 -1.65 17.51
CA ARG A 3 0.81 -1.29 16.24
C ARG A 3 1.12 -2.57 15.51
N ILE A 4 0.35 -2.87 14.46
CA ILE A 4 0.46 -4.14 13.73
C ILE A 4 0.55 -3.90 12.23
N ILE A 5 1.27 -4.79 11.56
CA ILE A 5 1.31 -4.95 10.12
C ILE A 5 0.89 -6.39 9.83
N ALA A 6 -0.12 -6.57 8.99
CA ALA A 6 -0.72 -7.85 8.65
C ALA A 6 -0.57 -8.11 7.15
N PRO A 7 0.55 -8.73 6.73
CA PRO A 7 0.69 -9.23 5.36
C PRO A 7 -0.08 -10.54 5.21
N GLY A 8 -0.74 -10.74 4.07
CA GLY A 8 -1.46 -11.99 3.82
C GLY A 8 -1.97 -12.13 2.39
N ARG A 9 -2.41 -13.35 2.07
CA ARG A 9 -3.17 -13.61 0.85
C ARG A 9 -4.62 -13.21 1.07
N ALA A 10 -5.16 -12.46 0.13
CA ALA A 10 -6.57 -12.08 0.06
C ALA A 10 -7.19 -12.66 -1.22
N TYR A 11 -8.51 -12.85 -1.18
CA TYR A 11 -9.26 -13.49 -2.26
C TYR A 11 -10.46 -12.63 -2.65
N ARG A 12 -10.71 -12.53 -3.96
CA ARG A 12 -11.86 -11.84 -4.55
C ARG A 12 -12.30 -12.55 -5.83
N SER A 13 -13.47 -12.17 -6.36
CA SER A 13 -14.00 -12.80 -7.58
C SER A 13 -13.42 -12.24 -8.88
N ASP A 14 -12.76 -11.08 -8.86
CA ASP A 14 -12.31 -10.36 -10.05
C ASP A 14 -11.13 -11.06 -10.74
N SER A 15 -11.13 -11.12 -12.07
CA SER A 15 -10.08 -11.76 -12.87
C SER A 15 -9.91 -11.08 -14.24
N ASP A 16 -8.88 -10.24 -14.39
CA ASP A 16 -8.47 -9.59 -15.63
C ASP A 16 -6.95 -9.30 -15.64
N MET A 17 -6.47 -8.41 -16.52
CA MET A 17 -5.03 -8.06 -16.61
C MET A 17 -4.48 -7.33 -15.38
N THR A 18 -5.32 -6.66 -14.60
CA THR A 18 -4.94 -5.86 -13.41
C THR A 18 -5.56 -6.42 -12.12
N HIS A 19 -6.33 -7.50 -12.20
CA HIS A 19 -7.01 -8.16 -11.09
C HIS A 19 -6.84 -9.67 -11.16
N THR A 20 -6.40 -10.29 -10.06
CA THR A 20 -6.38 -11.74 -9.90
C THR A 20 -7.32 -12.18 -8.77
N PRO A 21 -7.89 -13.40 -8.84
CA PRO A 21 -8.76 -13.92 -7.78
C PRO A 21 -8.05 -14.11 -6.43
N MET A 22 -6.74 -14.31 -6.46
CA MET A 22 -5.86 -14.33 -5.29
C MET A 22 -4.75 -13.30 -5.48
N PHE A 23 -4.51 -12.50 -4.46
CA PHE A 23 -3.48 -11.48 -4.43
C PHE A 23 -2.94 -11.31 -3.00
N HIS A 24 -1.87 -10.54 -2.83
CA HIS A 24 -1.31 -10.27 -1.51
C HIS A 24 -1.62 -8.83 -1.09
N GLN A 25 -2.03 -8.67 0.16
CA GLN A 25 -2.32 -7.37 0.76
C GLN A 25 -1.53 -7.22 2.05
N VAL A 26 -1.13 -5.98 2.32
CA VAL A 26 -0.62 -5.58 3.62
C VAL A 26 -1.59 -4.58 4.22
N GLU A 27 -2.06 -4.88 5.43
CA GLU A 27 -2.85 -3.95 6.22
C GLU A 27 -2.06 -3.49 7.44
N GLY A 28 -2.16 -2.20 7.75
CA GLY A 28 -1.61 -1.61 8.96
C GLY A 28 -2.69 -1.11 9.88
N LEU A 29 -2.50 -1.28 11.18
CA LEU A 29 -3.40 -0.76 12.21
C LEU A 29 -2.57 -0.20 13.38
N VAL A 30 -2.87 1.04 13.74
CA VAL A 30 -2.33 1.69 14.93
C VAL A 30 -3.49 2.13 15.79
N VAL A 31 -3.50 1.75 17.08
CA VAL A 31 -4.50 2.19 18.07
C VAL A 31 -3.78 2.63 19.35
N ASP A 32 -3.95 3.89 19.71
CA ASP A 32 -3.46 4.46 20.97
C ASP A 32 -4.29 5.69 21.39
N LYS A 33 -3.84 6.42 22.42
CA LYS A 33 -4.58 7.56 22.98
C LYS A 33 -4.33 8.89 22.27
N SER A 34 -3.37 8.93 21.35
CA SER A 34 -2.82 10.16 20.76
C SER A 34 -2.85 10.17 19.23
N THR A 35 -3.14 9.04 18.60
CA THR A 35 -3.10 8.92 17.15
C THR A 35 -4.19 9.76 16.50
N HIS A 36 -3.86 10.38 15.36
CA HIS A 36 -4.76 11.28 14.64
C HIS A 36 -4.42 11.29 13.15
N MET A 37 -5.25 11.92 12.32
CA MET A 37 -5.07 11.95 10.85
C MET A 37 -3.68 12.45 10.43
N GLY A 38 -3.09 13.43 11.12
CA GLY A 38 -1.71 13.85 10.87
C GLY A 38 -0.66 12.73 10.98
N HIS A 39 -0.79 11.83 11.98
CA HIS A 39 0.09 10.67 12.12
C HIS A 39 -0.10 9.68 10.96
N LEU A 40 -1.35 9.43 10.54
CA LEU A 40 -1.65 8.61 9.38
C LEU A 40 -0.99 9.17 8.11
N LYS A 41 -1.20 10.46 7.82
CA LYS A 41 -0.62 11.12 6.64
C LYS A 41 0.90 11.06 6.65
N GLY A 42 1.54 11.32 7.80
CA GLY A 42 2.98 11.20 7.97
C GLY A 42 3.49 9.78 7.71
N CYS A 43 2.86 8.78 8.33
CA CYS A 43 3.21 7.38 8.17
C CYS A 43 3.15 6.92 6.70
N ILE A 44 2.04 7.23 6.00
CA ILE A 44 1.86 6.87 4.60
C ILE A 44 2.84 7.63 3.69
N THR A 45 3.10 8.91 3.97
CA THR A 45 4.06 9.72 3.18
C THR A 45 5.46 9.14 3.26
N GLU A 46 5.93 8.84 4.48
CA GLU A 46 7.27 8.28 4.67
C GLU A 46 7.39 6.85 4.15
N PHE A 47 6.35 6.01 4.30
CA PHE A 47 6.28 4.73 3.62
C PHE A 47 6.38 4.88 2.09
N CYS A 48 5.59 5.81 1.54
CA CYS A 48 5.62 6.30 0.16
C CYS A 48 7.04 6.46 -0.39
N ARG A 49 7.73 7.40 0.25
CA ARG A 49 9.07 7.86 -0.12
C ARG A 49 10.13 6.78 0.07
N ALA A 50 10.04 6.01 1.16
CA ALA A 50 10.97 4.93 1.43
C ALA A 50 10.80 3.77 0.44
N TYR A 51 9.57 3.38 0.12
CA TYR A 51 9.30 2.26 -0.78
C TYR A 51 9.71 2.56 -2.24
N PHE A 52 9.32 3.74 -2.75
CA PHE A 52 9.68 4.18 -4.10
C PHE A 52 11.06 4.82 -4.21
N GLU A 53 11.74 5.05 -3.09
CA GLU A 53 13.08 5.67 -3.01
C GLU A 53 13.15 7.08 -3.65
N ILE A 54 12.06 7.85 -3.50
CA ILE A 54 11.93 9.21 -4.01
C ILE A 54 11.61 10.13 -2.83
N ALA A 55 12.61 10.89 -2.37
CA ALA A 55 12.51 11.72 -1.16
C ALA A 55 11.40 12.79 -1.24
N ASP A 56 11.14 13.32 -2.43
CA ASP A 56 10.17 14.37 -2.69
C ASP A 56 8.91 13.87 -3.42
N LEU A 57 8.59 12.56 -3.28
CA LEU A 57 7.42 11.96 -3.93
C LEU A 57 6.15 12.77 -3.61
N PRO A 58 5.43 13.30 -4.62
CA PRO A 58 4.16 13.98 -4.38
C PRO A 58 3.09 12.97 -3.99
N LEU A 59 2.37 13.24 -2.89
CA LEU A 59 1.21 12.46 -2.46
C LEU A 59 -0.04 13.34 -2.43
N ARG A 60 -1.18 12.74 -2.78
CA ARG A 60 -2.50 13.35 -2.69
C ARG A 60 -3.44 12.43 -1.93
N PHE A 61 -4.11 12.98 -0.91
CA PHE A 61 -5.13 12.28 -0.14
C PHE A 61 -6.50 12.79 -0.60
N ARG A 62 -7.30 11.91 -1.19
CA ARG A 62 -8.66 12.23 -1.64
C ARG A 62 -9.66 11.63 -0.67
N PRO A 63 -10.68 12.37 -0.19
CA PRO A 63 -11.77 11.78 0.57
C PRO A 63 -12.40 10.61 -0.19
N SER A 64 -12.58 9.49 0.50
CA SER A 64 -13.26 8.29 -0.02
C SER A 64 -14.13 7.69 1.08
N PHE A 65 -14.64 6.49 0.89
CA PHE A 65 -15.49 5.80 1.86
C PHE A 65 -15.07 4.33 2.02
N PHE A 66 -14.76 3.94 3.26
CA PHE A 66 -14.60 2.53 3.65
C PHE A 66 -15.42 2.27 4.92
N PRO A 67 -16.23 1.20 5.00
CA PRO A 67 -17.14 0.97 6.13
C PRO A 67 -16.46 0.88 7.51
N PHE A 68 -15.16 0.57 7.55
CA PHE A 68 -14.36 0.37 8.76
C PHE A 68 -13.51 1.58 9.15
N THR A 69 -13.56 2.68 8.39
CA THR A 69 -12.87 3.93 8.73
C THR A 69 -13.74 5.17 8.54
N GLU A 70 -13.57 6.18 9.40
CA GLU A 70 -14.22 7.48 9.30
C GLU A 70 -13.41 8.56 10.05
N PRO A 71 -12.88 9.60 9.37
CA PRO A 71 -12.89 9.82 7.92
C PRO A 71 -11.98 8.85 7.16
N SER A 72 -12.32 8.62 5.89
CA SER A 72 -11.64 7.74 4.94
C SER A 72 -10.98 8.52 3.79
N ALA A 73 -9.88 7.99 3.25
CA ALA A 73 -9.16 8.58 2.13
C ALA A 73 -8.50 7.53 1.21
N GLU A 74 -8.54 7.79 -0.08
CA GLU A 74 -7.65 7.17 -1.07
C GLU A 74 -6.36 7.98 -1.19
N VAL A 75 -5.26 7.30 -1.48
CA VAL A 75 -3.95 7.91 -1.62
C VAL A 75 -3.43 7.70 -3.03
N ASP A 76 -3.14 8.81 -3.69
CA ASP A 76 -2.50 8.86 -4.99
C ASP A 76 -1.05 9.34 -4.85
N ILE A 77 -0.19 8.84 -5.72
CA ILE A 77 1.18 9.33 -5.92
C ILE A 77 1.32 10.05 -7.25
N GLY A 78 2.21 11.04 -7.30
CA GLY A 78 2.55 11.73 -8.53
C GLY A 78 3.18 10.79 -9.56
N CYS A 79 2.80 10.95 -10.82
CA CYS A 79 3.40 10.24 -11.92
C CYS A 79 3.38 11.06 -13.23
N SER A 80 4.11 10.56 -14.23
CA SER A 80 4.05 11.08 -15.59
C SER A 80 3.87 9.93 -16.57
N ARG A 81 3.01 10.12 -17.57
CA ARG A 81 2.82 9.20 -18.69
C ARG A 81 3.36 9.87 -19.95
N LYS A 82 4.51 9.42 -20.46
CA LYS A 82 5.12 9.96 -21.69
C LYS A 82 5.58 8.82 -22.57
N ASN A 83 5.28 8.89 -23.87
CA ASN A 83 5.72 7.89 -24.86
C ASN A 83 5.34 6.43 -24.51
N GLY A 84 4.22 6.22 -23.79
CA GLY A 84 3.80 4.90 -23.33
C GLY A 84 4.50 4.40 -22.05
N GLU A 85 5.42 5.19 -21.48
CA GLU A 85 6.11 4.87 -20.24
C GLU A 85 5.46 5.59 -19.05
N LEU A 86 5.24 4.85 -17.95
CA LEU A 86 4.79 5.38 -16.67
C LEU A 86 5.99 5.57 -15.76
N LYS A 87 6.25 6.81 -15.34
CA LYS A 87 7.30 7.14 -14.37
C LYS A 87 6.70 7.71 -13.09
N ILE A 88 7.05 7.12 -11.94
CA ILE A 88 6.67 7.62 -10.62
C ILE A 88 7.53 8.83 -10.24
N GLY A 89 6.92 9.85 -9.62
CA GLY A 89 7.60 11.06 -9.17
C GLY A 89 6.87 12.34 -9.55
N ALA A 90 7.57 13.47 -9.51
CA ALA A 90 7.01 14.75 -9.91
C ALA A 90 6.53 14.72 -11.37
N GLY A 91 5.23 14.94 -11.59
CA GLY A 91 4.59 14.86 -12.88
C GLY A 91 3.21 15.52 -12.88
N GLY A 92 2.54 15.48 -14.03
CA GLY A 92 1.22 16.11 -14.23
C GLY A 92 0.04 15.18 -14.01
N ASP A 93 0.27 13.92 -13.65
CA ASP A 93 -0.75 12.89 -13.46
C ASP A 93 -0.65 12.26 -12.06
N TRP A 94 -1.70 11.57 -11.65
CA TRP A 94 -1.83 10.94 -10.34
C TRP A 94 -2.24 9.48 -10.49
N LEU A 95 -1.70 8.63 -9.62
CA LEU A 95 -2.04 7.23 -9.60
C LEU A 95 -2.40 6.76 -8.20
N GLU A 96 -3.60 6.22 -8.04
CA GLU A 96 -4.06 5.60 -6.79
C GLU A 96 -3.23 4.35 -6.46
N ILE A 97 -2.79 4.24 -5.21
CA ILE A 97 -1.95 3.12 -4.74
C ILE A 97 -2.47 2.43 -3.48
N LEU A 98 -3.24 3.11 -2.63
CA LEU A 98 -3.75 2.53 -1.37
C LEU A 98 -4.95 3.28 -0.81
N GLY A 99 -5.66 2.62 0.10
CA GLY A 99 -6.73 3.20 0.92
C GLY A 99 -6.32 3.32 2.38
N CYS A 100 -6.82 4.34 3.08
CA CYS A 100 -6.56 4.56 4.50
C CYS A 100 -7.66 5.36 5.20
N GLY A 101 -7.61 5.43 6.52
CA GLY A 101 -8.52 6.26 7.30
C GLY A 101 -8.37 6.10 8.80
N MET A 102 -9.14 6.89 9.54
CA MET A 102 -9.26 6.75 11.00
C MET A 102 -10.20 5.60 11.32
N VAL A 103 -9.84 4.68 12.21
CA VAL A 103 -10.66 3.50 12.55
C VAL A 103 -12.02 3.95 13.08
N HIS A 104 -13.08 3.41 12.50
CA HIS A 104 -14.45 3.77 12.86
C HIS A 104 -14.74 3.39 14.32
N PRO A 105 -15.40 4.25 15.15
CA PRO A 105 -15.67 3.98 16.56
C PRO A 105 -16.34 2.62 16.82
N LYS A 106 -17.33 2.23 16.01
CA LYS A 106 -17.97 0.91 16.10
C LYS A 106 -17.02 -0.29 15.96
N VAL A 107 -15.93 -0.15 15.21
CA VAL A 107 -14.90 -1.20 15.09
C VAL A 107 -14.13 -1.32 16.40
N LEU A 108 -13.77 -0.19 17.02
CA LEU A 108 -13.12 -0.17 18.34
C LEU A 108 -14.04 -0.77 19.42
N GLU A 109 -15.31 -0.36 19.45
CA GLU A 109 -16.31 -0.87 20.40
C GLU A 109 -16.50 -2.39 20.26
N ALA A 110 -16.59 -2.90 19.02
CA ALA A 110 -16.69 -4.33 18.75
C ALA A 110 -15.48 -5.13 19.25
N CYS A 111 -14.31 -4.48 19.38
CA CYS A 111 -13.10 -5.06 19.96
C CYS A 111 -12.92 -4.77 21.46
N GLY A 112 -13.92 -4.20 22.13
CA GLY A 112 -13.85 -3.87 23.56
C GLY A 112 -12.95 -2.67 23.89
N ILE A 113 -12.67 -1.80 22.91
CA ILE A 113 -11.83 -0.61 23.07
C ILE A 113 -12.73 0.64 23.14
N ASN A 114 -12.59 1.46 24.18
CA ASN A 114 -13.39 2.68 24.38
C ASN A 114 -12.94 3.81 23.41
N PRO A 115 -13.77 4.21 22.42
CA PRO A 115 -13.42 5.23 21.43
C PRO A 115 -13.34 6.66 22.00
N GLY A 116 -13.88 6.90 23.21
CA GLY A 116 -13.71 8.17 23.92
C GLY A 116 -12.32 8.36 24.52
N THR A 117 -11.50 7.30 24.59
CA THR A 117 -10.15 7.33 25.16
C THR A 117 -9.06 6.89 24.20
N HIS A 118 -9.41 6.14 23.16
CA HIS A 118 -8.49 5.61 22.16
C HIS A 118 -8.99 5.96 20.77
N GLN A 119 -8.05 6.26 19.89
CA GLN A 119 -8.28 6.43 18.47
C GLN A 119 -7.35 5.50 17.70
N GLY A 120 -7.69 5.24 16.45
CA GLY A 120 -6.85 4.43 15.58
C GLY A 120 -6.80 4.97 14.16
N PHE A 121 -5.75 4.63 13.43
CA PHE A 121 -5.75 4.71 11.98
C PHE A 121 -5.41 3.36 11.37
N ALA A 122 -5.93 3.12 10.18
CA ALA A 122 -5.66 1.93 9.39
C ALA A 122 -5.34 2.30 7.94
N PHE A 123 -4.63 1.41 7.27
CA PHE A 123 -4.34 1.51 5.84
C PHE A 123 -4.22 0.12 5.22
N GLY A 124 -4.48 0.01 3.93
CA GLY A 124 -4.39 -1.24 3.19
C GLY A 124 -3.87 -1.00 1.78
N LEU A 125 -2.96 -1.86 1.32
CA LEU A 125 -2.36 -1.76 -0.01
C LEU A 125 -2.10 -3.14 -0.61
N GLY A 126 -2.34 -3.27 -1.92
CA GLY A 126 -2.02 -4.48 -2.68
C GLY A 126 -0.53 -4.55 -2.99
N VAL A 127 0.11 -5.66 -2.63
CA VAL A 127 1.56 -5.85 -2.81
C VAL A 127 1.92 -5.87 -4.29
N GLU A 128 1.16 -6.60 -5.11
CA GLU A 128 1.43 -6.70 -6.54
C GLU A 128 1.27 -5.34 -7.23
N ARG A 129 0.29 -4.53 -6.83
CA ARG A 129 0.07 -3.17 -7.35
C ARG A 129 1.34 -2.32 -7.17
N ILE A 130 1.87 -2.24 -5.96
CA ILE A 130 3.06 -1.42 -5.70
C ILE A 130 4.34 -2.04 -6.27
N ALA A 131 4.41 -3.37 -6.42
CA ALA A 131 5.53 -4.04 -7.09
C ALA A 131 5.53 -3.76 -8.59
N MET A 132 4.37 -3.83 -9.25
CA MET A 132 4.23 -3.47 -10.66
C MET A 132 4.72 -2.05 -10.94
N LEU A 133 4.39 -1.11 -10.06
CA LEU A 133 4.83 0.28 -10.18
C LEU A 133 6.31 0.48 -9.92
N LYS A 134 6.87 -0.22 -8.91
CA LYS A 134 8.28 -0.11 -8.56
C LYS A 134 9.19 -0.71 -9.65
N TYR A 135 8.81 -1.87 -10.19
CA TYR A 135 9.65 -2.64 -11.11
C TYR A 135 9.22 -2.53 -12.58
N GLY A 136 8.18 -1.74 -12.90
CA GLY A 136 7.68 -1.57 -14.27
C GLY A 136 7.10 -2.85 -14.87
N ILE A 137 6.44 -3.68 -14.05
CA ILE A 137 5.84 -4.95 -14.51
C ILE A 137 4.47 -4.65 -15.14
N PRO A 138 4.26 -4.96 -16.43
CA PRO A 138 3.07 -4.53 -17.17
C PRO A 138 1.84 -5.44 -16.96
N ASP A 139 2.03 -6.68 -16.51
CA ASP A 139 0.96 -7.68 -16.40
C ASP A 139 1.00 -8.41 -15.06
N LEU A 140 -0.09 -8.30 -14.30
CA LEU A 140 -0.25 -8.89 -12.98
C LEU A 140 -0.20 -10.43 -13.01
N ARG A 141 -0.64 -11.06 -14.10
CA ARG A 141 -0.76 -12.53 -14.17
C ARG A 141 0.61 -13.21 -14.07
N THR A 142 1.65 -12.53 -14.56
CA THR A 142 3.03 -13.04 -14.59
C THR A 142 3.60 -13.35 -13.20
N PHE A 143 3.10 -12.71 -12.14
CA PHE A 143 3.50 -13.02 -10.76
C PHE A 143 3.15 -14.46 -10.34
N PHE A 144 2.16 -15.09 -10.98
CA PHE A 144 1.60 -16.37 -10.57
C PHE A 144 1.96 -17.54 -11.51
N GLU A 145 2.69 -17.27 -12.60
CA GLU A 145 3.05 -18.28 -13.61
C GLU A 145 4.25 -19.15 -13.21
N ALA A 146 5.00 -18.76 -12.17
CA ALA A 146 6.21 -19.43 -11.69
C ALA A 146 7.30 -19.62 -12.78
N ASP A 147 7.44 -18.64 -13.70
CA ASP A 147 8.46 -18.67 -14.75
C ASP A 147 9.84 -18.24 -14.22
N LEU A 148 10.83 -19.14 -14.27
CA LEU A 148 12.20 -18.86 -13.86
C LEU A 148 12.87 -17.76 -14.71
N ARG A 149 12.49 -17.61 -15.98
CA ARG A 149 13.00 -16.56 -16.86
C ARG A 149 12.50 -15.19 -16.43
N TRP A 150 11.25 -15.13 -15.95
CA TRP A 150 10.67 -13.91 -15.38
C TRP A 150 11.41 -13.50 -14.10
N LEU A 151 11.64 -14.46 -13.19
CA LEU A 151 12.42 -14.21 -11.97
C LEU A 151 13.83 -13.70 -12.30
N HIS A 152 14.50 -14.33 -13.27
CA HIS A 152 15.83 -13.91 -13.70
C HIS A 152 15.84 -12.52 -14.36
N HIS A 153 14.84 -12.20 -15.20
CA HIS A 153 14.73 -10.91 -15.88
C HIS A 153 14.64 -9.73 -14.90
N TYR A 154 13.85 -9.89 -13.83
CA TYR A 154 13.70 -8.86 -12.79
C TYR A 154 14.71 -8.99 -11.64
N GLY A 155 15.64 -9.96 -11.72
CA GLY A 155 16.69 -10.15 -10.72
C GLY A 155 16.21 -10.69 -9.37
N PHE A 156 15.01 -11.31 -9.33
CA PHE A 156 14.47 -11.90 -8.12
C PHE A 156 15.05 -13.30 -7.86
N ALA A 157 15.52 -13.53 -6.64
CA ALA A 157 15.92 -14.86 -6.17
C ALA A 157 14.87 -15.40 -5.20
N ALA A 158 14.42 -16.64 -5.39
CA ALA A 158 13.39 -17.25 -4.54
C ALA A 158 13.79 -17.39 -3.05
N LEU A 159 15.09 -17.33 -2.76
CA LEU A 159 15.66 -17.40 -1.41
C LEU A 159 16.18 -16.05 -0.91
N ASP A 160 15.99 -14.96 -1.66
CA ASP A 160 16.34 -13.64 -1.16
C ASP A 160 15.41 -13.27 -0.01
N ILE A 161 16.01 -13.06 1.16
CA ILE A 161 15.33 -12.54 2.33
C ILE A 161 15.71 -11.06 2.43
N PRO A 162 14.81 -10.12 2.14
CA PRO A 162 15.09 -8.71 2.34
C PRO A 162 15.42 -8.48 3.82
N SER A 163 16.50 -7.75 4.07
CA SER A 163 16.92 -7.37 5.42
C SER A 163 16.96 -5.85 5.53
N LEU A 164 16.81 -5.34 6.77
CA LEU A 164 16.93 -3.91 7.06
C LEU A 164 18.29 -3.32 6.60
N VAL A 165 19.32 -4.16 6.47
CA VAL A 165 20.68 -3.76 6.05
C VAL A 165 20.87 -3.82 4.54
N GLY A 166 20.19 -4.76 3.87
CA GLY A 166 20.33 -4.97 2.42
C GLY A 166 19.56 -3.97 1.55
N GLY A 167 18.63 -3.22 2.13
CA GLY A 167 17.73 -2.34 1.36
C GLY A 167 16.72 -3.12 0.51
N LEU A 168 15.91 -2.39 -0.26
CA LEU A 168 14.89 -2.97 -1.16
C LEU A 168 15.38 -3.07 -2.61
N SER A 169 16.51 -2.45 -2.95
CA SER A 169 17.00 -2.27 -4.31
C SER A 169 18.39 -2.88 -4.44
N ARG A 170 18.57 -3.70 -5.48
CA ARG A 170 19.89 -4.17 -5.94
C ARG A 170 20.42 -3.22 -7.02
#